data_AF-A0A3D2WDV9-F1
#
_entry.id   AF-A0A3D2WDV9-F1
#
_cell.length_a   1.000
_cell.length_b   1.000
_cell.length_c   1.000
_cell.angle_alpha   90.00
_cell.angle_beta   90.00
_cell.angle_gamma   90.00
#
_symmetry.space_group_name_H-M   'P 1'
#
loop_
_entity.id
_entity.type
_entity.pdbx_description
1 polymer ?
#
loop_
_entity_poly.entity_id
_entity_poly.type
_entity_poly.pdbx_seq_one_letter_code
_entity_poly.pdbx_strand_id
1 'polypeptide(L)' 'MREITERDLELLATGAWILGAGGGGDPYHSLLAMKRLYSSGLSTTLMDPDDLADDARIAVVST' A
#
# COMPACT_ATOMS: atom_id res chain seq x y z
N MET A 1 -0.90 14.67 0.79
CA MET A 1 0.06 13.59 1.18
C MET A 1 -0.09 13.22 2.65
N ARG A 2 -0.58 12.01 2.96
CA ARG A 2 -0.79 11.47 4.31
C ARG A 2 0.23 10.39 4.64
N GLU A 3 0.86 10.42 5.81
CA GLU A 3 1.74 9.33 6.25
C GLU A 3 0.97 8.01 6.42
N ILE A 4 1.58 6.90 6.04
CA ILE A 4 1.08 5.55 6.31
C ILE A 4 1.82 5.01 7.51
N THR A 5 1.08 4.67 8.56
CA THR A 5 1.64 4.09 9.79
C THR A 5 1.74 2.56 9.70
N GLU A 6 2.48 1.92 10.60
CA GLU A 6 2.48 0.46 10.70
C GLU A 6 1.08 -0.12 10.93
N ARG A 7 0.25 0.59 11.70
CA ARG A 7 -1.14 0.19 11.93
C ARG A 7 -1.96 0.22 10.64
N ASP A 8 -1.72 1.21 9.79
CA ASP A 8 -2.38 1.30 8.49
C ASP A 8 -1.98 0.15 7.58
N LEU A 9 -0.72 -0.31 7.61
CA LEU A 9 -0.29 -1.48 6.83
C LEU A 9 -1.10 -2.74 7.19
N GLU A 10 -1.34 -2.96 8.48
CA GLU A 10 -2.15 -4.10 8.95
C GLU A 10 -3.62 -3.99 8.51
N LEU A 11 -4.18 -2.78 8.58
CA LEU A 11 -5.54 -2.50 8.11
C LEU A 11 -5.65 -2.70 6.60
N LEU A 12 -4.67 -2.23 5.83
CA LEU A 12 -4.60 -2.40 4.38
C LEU A 12 -4.53 -3.88 3.99
N ALA A 13 -3.67 -4.67 4.65
CA ALA A 13 -3.58 -6.09 4.39
C ALA A 13 -4.90 -6.83 4.70
N THR A 14 -5.55 -6.48 5.82
CA THR A 14 -6.86 -7.05 6.20
C THR A 14 -7.94 -6.67 5.20
N GLY A 15 -8.01 -5.38 4.83
CA GLY A 15 -8.97 -4.88 3.85
C GLY A 15 -8.78 -5.51 2.48
N ALA A 16 -7.53 -5.63 2.01
CA ALA A 16 -7.20 -6.30 0.75
C ALA A 16 -7.64 -7.77 0.77
N TRP A 17 -7.51 -8.46 1.90
CA TRP A 17 -7.98 -9.84 2.04
C TRP A 17 -9.50 -9.96 1.94
N ILE A 18 -10.24 -9.04 2.58
CA ILE A 18 -11.70 -9.04 2.57
C ILE A 18 -12.22 -8.65 1.18
N LEU A 19 -11.70 -7.57 0.61
CA LEU A 19 -12.16 -6.98 -0.65
C LEU A 19 -11.66 -7.73 -1.88
N GLY A 20 -10.59 -8.53 -1.75
CA GLY A 20 -10.07 -9.37 -2.81
C GLY A 20 -11.02 -10.51 -3.20
N ALA A 21 -11.98 -10.88 -2.34
CA ALA A 21 -13.03 -11.87 -2.61
C ALA A 21 -12.49 -13.21 -3.19
N GLY A 22 -11.32 -13.66 -2.72
CA GLY A 22 -10.64 -14.87 -3.18
C GLY A 22 -9.60 -14.68 -4.29
N GLY A 23 -9.43 -13.45 -4.79
CA GLY A 23 -8.34 -13.03 -5.68
C GLY A 23 -7.42 -11.99 -5.02
N GLY A 24 -6.52 -11.39 -5.81
CA GLY A 24 -5.62 -10.31 -5.35
C GLY A 24 -4.30 -10.78 -4.71
N GLY A 25 -4.02 -12.09 -4.73
CA GLY A 25 -2.79 -12.66 -4.19
C GLY A 25 -2.82 -12.84 -2.68
N ASP A 26 -1.64 -12.91 -2.06
CA ASP A 26 -1.47 -13.06 -0.61
C ASP A 26 -1.00 -11.73 0.04
N PRO A 27 -1.93 -10.91 0.56
CA PRO A 27 -1.60 -9.70 1.31
C PRO A 27 -0.67 -9.89 2.52
N TYR A 28 -0.58 -11.10 3.11
CA TYR A 28 0.26 -11.33 4.29
C TYR A 28 1.75 -11.27 3.94
N HIS A 29 2.15 -11.83 2.79
CA HIS A 29 3.53 -11.73 2.32
C HIS A 29 3.94 -10.27 2.09
N SER A 30 3.06 -9.47 1.46
CA SER A 30 3.29 -8.04 1.25
C SER A 30 3.36 -7.26 2.57
N LEU A 31 2.53 -7.59 3.56
CA LEU A 31 2.59 -6.99 4.89
C LEU A 31 3.94 -7.27 5.58
N LEU A 32 4.44 -8.50 5.51
CA LEU A 32 5.75 -8.85 6.09
C LEU A 32 6.90 -8.09 5.43
N ALA A 33 6.86 -7.95 4.10
CA ALA A 33 7.84 -7.17 3.37
C ALA A 33 7.81 -5.69 3.80
N MET A 34 6.63 -5.08 3.90
CA MET A 34 6.48 -3.69 4.33
C MET A 34 6.93 -3.48 5.78
N LYS A 35 6.59 -4.38 6.70
CA LYS A 35 7.09 -4.32 8.09
C LYS A 35 8.61 -4.35 8.18
N ARG A 36 9.28 -5.16 7.35
CA ARG A 36 10.75 -5.16 7.27
C ARG A 36 11.30 -3.83 6.79
N LEU A 37 10.72 -3.24 5.74
CA LEU A 37 11.13 -1.93 5.22
C LEU A 37 10.93 -0.83 6.28
N TYR A 38 9.79 -0.83 6.97
CA TYR A 38 9.51 0.12 8.04
C TYR A 38 10.47 -0.03 9.22
N SER A 39 10.79 -1.28 9.60
CA SER A 39 11.81 -1.54 10.64
C SER A 39 13.22 -1.09 10.24
N SER A 40 13.51 -0.95 8.94
CA SER A 40 14.77 -0.38 8.44
C SER A 40 14.78 1.16 8.36
N GLY A 41 13.72 1.82 8.85
CA GLY A 41 13.58 3.28 8.85
C GLY A 41 13.00 3.87 7.57
N LEU A 42 12.46 3.05 6.66
CA LEU A 42 11.73 3.54 5.50
C LEU A 42 10.28 3.84 5.88
N SER A 43 9.69 4.84 5.24
CA SER A 43 8.27 5.14 5.38
C SER A 43 7.70 5.51 4.00
N THR A 44 6.37 5.54 3.89
CA THR A 44 5.71 6.01 2.67
C THR A 44 4.51 6.90 2.99
N THR A 45 4.11 7.69 2.01
CA THR A 45 2.97 8.60 2.09
C THR A 45 1.96 8.30 0.99
N LEU A 46 0.69 8.41 1.31
CA LEU A 46 -0.42 8.31 0.37
C LEU A 46 -0.76 9.70 -0.18
N MET A 47 -0.79 9.81 -1.52
CA MET A 47 -1.24 10.99 -2.25
C MET A 47 -2.76 10.92 -2.47
N ASP A 48 -3.45 12.06 -2.41
CA ASP A 48 -4.84 12.14 -2.87
C ASP A 48 -4.83 12.11 -4.41
N PRO A 49 -5.65 11.29 -5.08
CA PRO A 49 -5.70 11.29 -6.54
C PRO A 49 -6.01 12.66 -7.15
N ASP A 50 -6.74 13.53 -6.46
CA ASP A 50 -7.06 14.89 -6.93
C ASP A 50 -5.83 15.84 -6.88
N ASP A 51 -4.77 15.46 -6.17
CA ASP A 51 -3.48 16.18 -6.16
C ASP A 51 -2.62 15.85 -7.41
N LEU A 52 -3.04 14.91 -8.25
CA LEU A 52 -2.28 14.49 -9.44
C LEU A 52 -2.46 15.47 -10.60
N ALA A 53 -1.37 15.84 -11.29
CA ALA A 53 -1.44 16.69 -12.48
C ALA A 53 -2.14 15.97 -13.65
N ASP A 54 -2.91 16.73 -14.44
CA ASP A 54 -3.68 16.21 -15.59
C ASP A 54 -2.80 15.49 -16.64
N ASP A 55 -1.54 15.90 -16.78
CA ASP A 55 -0.58 15.35 -17.73
C ASP A 55 0.39 14.32 -17.12
N ALA A 56 0.18 13.97 -15.85
CA ALA A 56 1.02 13.02 -15.14
C ALA A 56 1.06 11.67 -15.85
N ARG A 57 2.26 11.09 -15.93
CA ARG A 57 2.46 9.73 -16.44
C ARG A 57 2.22 8.74 -15.31
N ILE A 58 1.23 7.86 -15.50
CA ILE A 58 0.83 6.85 -14.52
C ILE A 58 1.34 5.48 -14.99
N ALA A 59 1.93 4.73 -14.06
CA ALA A 59 2.27 3.33 -14.26
C ALA A 59 1.63 2.49 -13.14
N VAL A 60 1.16 1.30 -13.50
CA VAL A 60 0.66 0.32 -12.54
C VAL A 60 1.79 -0.65 -12.24
N VAL A 61 2.13 -0.80 -10.96
CA VAL A 61 3.09 -1.80 -10.49
C VAL A 61 2.31 -2.87 -9.74
N SER A 62 2.27 -4.07 -10.33
CA SER A 62 1.77 -5.30 -9.71
C SER A 62 2.75 -6.42 -9.97
N THR A 63 2.81 -7.39 -9.06
CA THR A 63 3.46 -8.69 -9.28
C THR A 63 2.55 -9.64 -10.03
#